data_AF-A0A7V3UIJ9-F1
#
_entry.id   AF-A0A7V3UIJ9-F1
#
_cell.length_a   1.000
_cell.length_b   1.000
_cell.length_c   1.000
_cell.angle_alpha   90.00
_cell.angle_beta   90.00
_cell.angle_gamma   90.00
#
_symmetry.space_group_name_H-M   'P 1'
#
loop_
_entity.id
_entity.type
_entity.pdbx_description
1 polymer ?
#
loop_
_entity_poly.entity_id
_entity_poly.type
_entity_poly.pdbx_seq_one_letter_code
_entity_poly.pdbx_strand_id
1 'polypeptide(L)'
;MRYPSVFIISCVLAAVVPFLAEPRGFQGDPPPFPGWPAQWEGLPLTELPLTEREKRFDTGFPGRTARFTDGTRELVIRWITEETRKLHASSDCFKGLGYFVQPRPVWVDADHHRWGCFEATRGHEKFRVCERIHDGTGTSWADVSSWYWAALLGKTRGPWWAITVAERR
;
A
#
# COMPACT_ATOMS: atom_id res chain seq x y z
N MET A 1 -15.97 -34.37 -28.84
CA MET A 1 -16.78 -34.39 -27.61
C MET A 1 -16.36 -33.23 -26.72
N ARG A 2 -17.20 -32.19 -26.66
CA ARG A 2 -17.10 -31.14 -25.64
C ARG A 2 -17.54 -31.78 -24.33
N TYR A 3 -16.75 -31.67 -23.27
CA TYR A 3 -17.10 -32.16 -21.94
C TYR A 3 -17.56 -30.98 -21.07
N PRO A 4 -18.74 -30.39 -21.33
CA PRO A 4 -19.24 -29.27 -20.54
C PRO A 4 -19.39 -29.67 -19.07
N SER A 5 -19.66 -30.94 -18.79
CA SER A 5 -19.74 -31.48 -17.44
C SER A 5 -18.42 -31.37 -16.68
N VAL A 6 -17.27 -31.62 -17.33
CA VAL A 6 -15.95 -31.47 -16.69
C VAL A 6 -15.66 -30.00 -16.40
N PHE A 7 -16.01 -29.10 -17.32
CA PHE A 7 -15.86 -27.66 -17.11
C PHE A 7 -16.77 -27.15 -15.98
N ILE A 8 -18.04 -27.57 -15.95
CA ILE A 8 -18.99 -27.20 -14.89
C ILE A 8 -18.52 -27.72 -13.54
N ILE A 9 -18.08 -28.98 -13.46
CA ILE A 9 -17.54 -29.56 -12.22
C ILE A 9 -16.31 -28.77 -11.77
N SER A 10 -15.40 -28.41 -12.67
CA SER A 10 -14.24 -27.58 -12.35
C SER A 10 -14.64 -26.19 -11.85
N CYS A 11 -15.63 -25.54 -12.46
CA CYS A 11 -16.12 -24.23 -12.03
C CYS A 11 -16.81 -24.28 -10.67
N VAL A 12 -17.61 -25.32 -10.42
CA VAL A 12 -18.28 -25.54 -9.12
C VAL A 12 -17.24 -25.80 -8.04
N LEU A 13 -16.24 -26.66 -8.30
CA LEU A 13 -15.15 -26.90 -7.36
C LEU A 13 -14.39 -25.61 -7.05
N ALA A 14 -14.01 -24.83 -8.07
CA ALA A 14 -13.33 -23.54 -7.87
C ALA A 14 -14.18 -22.53 -7.06
N ALA A 15 -15.50 -22.52 -7.24
CA ALA A 15 -16.41 -21.65 -6.51
C ALA A 15 -16.61 -22.07 -5.04
N VAL A 16 -16.51 -23.37 -4.73
CA VAL A 16 -16.75 -23.90 -3.36
C VAL A 16 -15.49 -23.88 -2.50
N VAL A 17 -14.29 -24.03 -3.07
CA VAL A 17 -13.01 -23.98 -2.35
C VAL A 17 -12.84 -22.78 -1.40
N PRO A 18 -13.18 -21.52 -1.75
CA PRO A 18 -13.03 -20.39 -0.84
C PRO A 18 -13.98 -20.43 0.37
N PHE A 19 -15.06 -21.23 0.34
CA PHE A 19 -15.98 -21.40 1.48
C PHE A 19 -15.52 -22.51 2.44
N LEU A 20 -14.62 -23.40 2.01
CA LEU A 20 -14.02 -24.44 2.85
C LEU A 20 -12.76 -23.98 3.57
N ALA A 21 -12.15 -22.87 3.11
CA ALA A 21 -11.05 -22.25 3.80
C ALA A 21 -11.61 -21.46 4.99
N GLU A 22 -11.38 -21.94 6.22
CA GLU A 22 -11.62 -21.11 7.39
C GLU A 22 -10.82 -19.80 7.25
N PRO A 23 -11.43 -18.63 7.49
CA PRO A 23 -10.67 -17.40 7.62
C PRO A 23 -9.61 -17.66 8.68
N ARG A 24 -8.33 -17.64 8.28
CA ARG A 24 -7.24 -17.54 9.25
C ARG A 24 -7.23 -16.10 9.77
N GLY A 25 -8.28 -15.75 10.49
CA GLY A 25 -8.35 -14.58 11.33
C GLY A 25 -7.26 -14.70 12.39
N PHE A 26 -6.67 -13.56 12.71
CA PHE A 26 -5.58 -13.51 13.66
C PHE A 26 -6.05 -13.97 15.05
N GLN A 27 -5.35 -14.96 15.63
CA GLN A 27 -5.42 -15.28 17.05
C GLN A 27 -4.16 -14.72 17.70
N GLY A 28 -4.23 -13.49 18.22
CA GLY A 28 -3.15 -12.79 18.90
C GLY A 28 -3.43 -11.28 18.98
N ASP A 29 -2.57 -10.51 19.64
CA ASP A 29 -2.53 -9.05 19.51
C ASP A 29 -1.43 -8.67 18.50
N PRO A 30 -1.66 -7.70 17.58
CA PRO A 30 -0.61 -7.28 16.66
C PRO A 30 0.58 -6.76 17.48
N PRO A 31 1.83 -6.99 17.04
CA PRO A 31 3.00 -6.48 17.75
C PRO A 31 2.87 -4.97 17.95
N PRO A 32 3.39 -4.43 19.07
CA PRO A 32 3.30 -3.01 19.34
C PRO A 32 3.98 -2.20 18.24
N PHE A 33 3.51 -0.96 18.03
CA PHE A 33 4.10 -0.06 17.06
C PHE A 33 5.59 0.16 17.38
N PRO A 34 6.53 -0.18 16.47
CA PRO A 34 7.97 -0.13 16.76
C PRO A 34 8.55 1.29 16.74
N GLY A 35 7.76 2.31 16.42
CA GLY A 35 8.23 3.66 16.14
C GLY A 35 8.39 3.91 14.64
N TRP A 36 8.52 5.19 14.27
CA TRP A 36 8.80 5.59 12.90
C TRP A 36 10.28 5.36 12.55
N PRO A 37 10.61 5.05 11.28
CA PRO A 37 12.00 4.98 10.87
C PRO A 37 12.67 6.35 11.04
N ALA A 38 13.89 6.36 11.58
CA ALA A 38 14.67 7.60 11.74
C ALA A 38 15.26 8.10 10.42
N GLN A 39 15.40 7.21 9.42
CA GLN A 39 16.02 7.49 8.14
C GLN A 39 15.31 6.80 6.98
N TRP A 40 15.45 7.36 5.79
CA TRP A 40 14.99 6.80 4.53
C TRP A 40 16.11 6.87 3.50
N GLU A 41 16.49 5.73 2.91
CA GLU A 41 17.63 5.63 1.96
C GLU A 41 18.94 6.25 2.52
N GLY A 42 19.15 6.13 3.83
CA GLY A 42 20.30 6.70 4.54
C GLY A 42 20.20 8.20 4.85
N LEU A 43 19.12 8.88 4.44
CA LEU A 43 18.86 10.27 4.76
C LEU A 43 17.98 10.40 6.01
N PRO A 44 18.25 11.35 6.91
CA PRO A 44 17.44 11.54 8.11
C PRO A 44 16.02 12.00 7.75
N LEU A 45 15.03 11.44 8.44
CA LEU A 45 13.64 11.86 8.32
C LEU A 45 13.30 12.92 9.37
N THR A 46 12.70 14.02 8.92
CA THR A 46 12.09 15.03 9.78
C THR A 46 10.58 14.90 9.68
N GLU A 47 9.90 14.70 10.81
CA GLU A 47 8.45 14.61 10.86
C GLU A 47 7.81 15.96 10.49
N LEU A 48 6.79 15.90 9.62
CA LEU A 48 5.99 17.05 9.21
C LEU A 48 4.61 16.97 9.87
N PRO A 49 3.98 18.11 10.20
CA PRO A 49 2.62 18.09 10.70
C PRO A 49 1.66 17.48 9.67
N LEU A 50 0.73 16.65 10.14
CA LEU A 50 -0.38 16.17 9.31
C LEU A 50 -1.23 17.36 8.85
N THR A 51 -1.56 17.39 7.55
CA THR A 51 -2.58 18.28 7.02
C THR A 51 -3.96 17.86 7.51
N GLU A 52 -4.94 18.76 7.44
CA GLU A 52 -6.34 18.44 7.79
C GLU A 52 -6.93 17.26 7.00
N ARG A 53 -6.41 17.02 5.79
CA ARG A 53 -6.82 15.85 5.00
C ARG A 53 -6.25 14.56 5.55
N GLU A 54 -4.99 14.55 5.97
CA GLU A 54 -4.40 13.35 6.58
C GLU A 54 -5.01 13.08 7.94
N LYS A 55 -5.31 14.12 8.74
CA LYS A 55 -6.06 13.94 9.99
C LYS A 55 -7.41 13.25 9.76
N ARG A 56 -8.16 13.67 8.73
CA ARG A 56 -9.43 13.02 8.37
C ARG A 56 -9.25 11.58 7.87
N PHE A 57 -8.16 11.32 7.15
CA PHE A 57 -7.82 9.98 6.71
C PHE A 57 -7.49 9.05 7.89
N ASP A 58 -6.77 9.57 8.89
CA ASP A 58 -6.29 8.83 10.06
C ASP A 58 -7.44 8.43 11.00
N THR A 59 -8.58 9.15 10.97
CA THR A 59 -9.77 8.82 11.75
C THR A 59 -10.25 7.38 11.48
N GLY A 60 -10.00 6.49 12.45
CA GLY A 60 -10.33 5.07 12.40
C GLY A 60 -9.55 4.28 11.34
N PHE A 61 -8.38 4.76 10.93
CA PHE A 61 -7.42 3.97 10.16
C PHE A 61 -6.80 2.91 11.09
N PRO A 62 -6.77 1.61 10.72
CA PRO A 62 -6.22 0.57 11.57
C PRO A 62 -4.69 0.61 11.54
N GLY A 63 -4.13 1.42 12.43
CA GLY A 63 -2.70 1.61 12.57
C GLY A 63 -2.34 3.07 12.82
N ARG A 64 -1.28 3.55 12.19
CA ARG A 64 -0.75 4.91 12.35
C ARG A 64 -0.34 5.50 11.02
N THR A 65 -0.46 6.82 10.90
CA THR A 65 0.01 7.60 9.73
C THR A 65 0.92 8.72 10.21
N ALA A 66 2.04 8.94 9.50
CA ALA A 66 2.87 10.13 9.68
C ALA A 66 3.42 10.63 8.35
N ARG A 67 3.77 11.91 8.32
CA ARG A 67 4.44 12.55 7.19
C ARG A 67 5.87 12.87 7.57
N PHE A 68 6.75 12.78 6.60
CA PHE A 68 8.15 13.13 6.76
C PHE A 68 8.66 13.89 5.56
N THR A 69 9.81 14.53 5.74
CA THR A 69 10.69 14.93 4.65
C THR A 69 12.11 14.48 4.94
N ASP A 70 12.84 14.16 3.87
CA ASP A 70 14.29 13.98 3.91
C ASP A 70 15.06 15.25 3.48
N GLY A 71 14.35 16.40 3.42
CA GLY A 71 14.86 17.69 2.96
C GLY A 71 14.56 17.98 1.49
N THR A 72 14.26 16.97 0.66
CA THR A 72 13.98 17.15 -0.78
C THR A 72 12.67 16.53 -1.23
N ARG A 73 12.26 15.42 -0.59
CA ARG A 73 11.06 14.66 -0.89
C ARG A 73 10.10 14.74 0.29
N GLU A 74 8.81 14.58 0.01
CA GLU A 74 7.80 14.32 1.03
C GLU A 74 7.49 12.83 1.07
N LEU A 75 7.37 12.28 2.28
CA LEU A 75 7.04 10.89 2.51
C LEU A 75 5.77 10.82 3.35
N VAL A 76 4.89 9.88 3.01
CA VAL A 76 3.80 9.46 3.89
C VAL A 76 4.02 8.01 4.24
N ILE A 77 4.24 7.73 5.52
CA ILE A 77 4.49 6.39 6.05
C ILE A 77 3.30 5.98 6.89
N ARG A 78 2.78 4.78 6.61
CA ARG A 78 1.69 4.17 7.36
C ARG A 78 2.13 2.82 7.90
N TRP A 79 1.89 2.63 9.19
CA TRP A 79 1.96 1.32 9.84
C TRP A 79 0.54 0.79 9.95
N ILE A 80 0.27 -0.40 9.42
CA ILE A 80 -1.08 -0.93 9.21
C ILE A 80 -1.21 -2.25 9.96
N THR A 81 -2.17 -2.35 10.87
CA THR A 81 -2.35 -3.55 11.72
C THR A 81 -3.41 -4.52 11.20
N GLU A 82 -4.37 -4.02 10.43
CA GLU A 82 -5.49 -4.80 9.90
C GLU A 82 -5.70 -4.47 8.43
N GLU A 83 -6.09 -5.46 7.62
CA GLU A 83 -6.44 -5.23 6.23
C GLU A 83 -7.58 -4.22 6.13
N THR A 84 -7.43 -3.24 5.25
CA THR A 84 -8.37 -2.11 5.23
C THR A 84 -8.57 -1.56 3.83
N ARG A 85 -9.83 -1.21 3.53
CA ARG A 85 -10.19 -0.44 2.34
C ARG A 85 -9.95 1.06 2.50
N LYS A 86 -9.58 1.52 3.71
CA LYS A 86 -9.21 2.94 3.91
C LYS A 86 -7.89 3.26 3.22
N LEU A 87 -6.95 2.31 3.15
CA LEU A 87 -5.76 2.46 2.31
C LEU A 87 -6.18 2.43 0.85
N HIS A 88 -5.91 3.52 0.13
CA HIS A 88 -6.11 3.64 -1.31
C HIS A 88 -4.79 4.04 -1.98
N ALA A 89 -4.69 3.79 -3.28
CA ALA A 89 -3.50 4.15 -4.04
C ALA A 89 -3.29 5.67 -3.99
N SER A 90 -2.05 6.12 -3.79
CA SER A 90 -1.74 7.55 -3.75
C SER A 90 -2.12 8.25 -5.06
N SER A 91 -2.15 7.52 -6.18
CA SER A 91 -2.67 8.03 -7.46
C SER A 91 -4.11 8.54 -7.38
N ASP A 92 -4.97 7.89 -6.59
CA ASP A 92 -6.37 8.33 -6.42
C ASP A 92 -6.45 9.59 -5.55
N CYS A 93 -5.57 9.72 -4.55
CA CYS A 93 -5.41 10.96 -3.77
C CYS A 93 -4.99 12.14 -4.65
N PHE A 94 -4.02 11.93 -5.56
CA PHE A 94 -3.58 12.96 -6.51
C PHE A 94 -4.68 13.33 -7.51
N LYS A 95 -5.42 12.36 -8.05
CA LYS A 95 -6.60 12.64 -8.89
C LYS A 95 -7.64 13.48 -8.13
N GLY A 96 -7.93 13.12 -6.88
CA GLY A 96 -8.85 13.88 -6.03
C GLY A 96 -8.40 15.32 -5.72
N LEU A 97 -7.10 15.61 -5.85
CA LEU A 97 -6.54 16.97 -5.77
C LEU A 97 -6.54 17.74 -7.10
N GLY A 98 -7.06 17.13 -8.16
CA GLY A 98 -7.08 17.70 -9.50
C GLY A 98 -5.76 17.58 -10.27
N TYR A 99 -4.87 16.66 -9.88
CA TYR A 99 -3.71 16.33 -10.73
C TYR A 99 -4.12 15.39 -11.86
N PHE A 100 -3.55 15.60 -13.04
CA PHE A 100 -3.49 14.57 -14.07
C PHE A 100 -2.44 13.54 -13.66
N VAL A 101 -2.84 12.27 -13.61
CA VAL A 101 -1.98 11.16 -13.19
C VAL A 101 -1.66 10.27 -14.38
N GLN A 102 -0.37 10.14 -14.69
CA GLN A 102 0.15 9.25 -15.73
C GLN A 102 0.89 8.07 -15.09
N PRO A 103 0.36 6.84 -15.19
CA PRO A 103 1.05 5.65 -14.69
C PRO A 103 2.44 5.50 -15.32
N ARG A 104 3.40 4.99 -14.55
CA ARG A 104 4.74 4.65 -15.01
C ARG A 104 5.00 3.17 -14.78
N PRO A 105 5.96 2.57 -15.49
CA PRO A 105 6.40 1.21 -15.20
C PRO A 105 6.80 1.08 -13.73
N VAL A 106 6.62 -0.12 -13.19
CA VAL A 106 7.13 -0.47 -11.87
C VAL A 106 8.62 -0.15 -11.83
N TRP A 107 9.03 0.63 -10.83
CA TRP A 107 10.43 0.94 -10.61
C TRP A 107 11.03 -0.09 -9.64
N VAL A 108 12.27 -0.49 -9.90
CA VAL A 108 13.04 -1.37 -9.03
C VAL A 108 14.19 -0.55 -8.46
N ASP A 109 14.29 -0.47 -7.14
CA ASP A 109 15.37 0.25 -6.46
C ASP A 109 16.65 -0.60 -6.39
N ALA A 110 17.72 -0.01 -5.81
CA ALA A 110 19.02 -0.67 -5.68
C ALA A 110 18.98 -1.93 -4.81
N ASP A 111 18.00 -2.03 -3.92
CA ASP A 111 17.78 -3.16 -3.01
C ASP A 111 16.78 -4.17 -3.60
N HIS A 112 16.49 -4.08 -4.90
CA HIS A 112 15.56 -4.94 -5.65
C HIS A 112 14.08 -4.87 -5.22
N HIS A 113 13.68 -3.86 -4.45
CA HIS A 113 12.28 -3.69 -4.12
C HIS A 113 11.50 -3.08 -5.29
N ARG A 114 10.25 -3.51 -5.44
CA ARG A 114 9.35 -3.07 -6.51
C ARG A 114 8.42 -1.97 -6.00
N TRP A 115 8.35 -0.90 -6.77
CA TRP A 115 7.57 0.30 -6.48
C TRP A 115 6.57 0.59 -7.59
N GLY A 116 5.31 0.82 -7.24
CA GLY A 116 4.34 1.38 -8.16
C GLY A 116 4.63 2.88 -8.29
N CYS A 117 4.77 3.39 -9.50
CA CYS A 117 5.08 4.80 -9.70
C CYS A 117 4.14 5.46 -10.72
N PHE A 118 3.93 6.75 -10.56
CA PHE A 118 3.24 7.60 -11.52
C PHE A 118 3.86 9.00 -11.55
N GLU A 119 3.60 9.72 -12.63
CA GLU A 119 3.80 11.17 -12.68
C GLU A 119 2.46 11.86 -12.41
N ALA A 120 2.49 12.93 -11.63
CA ALA A 120 1.33 13.78 -11.38
C ALA A 120 1.63 15.21 -11.81
N THR A 121 0.74 15.82 -12.61
CA THR A 121 0.89 17.20 -13.09
C THR A 121 -0.36 18.03 -12.80
N ARG A 122 -0.16 19.28 -12.38
CA ARG A 122 -1.23 20.27 -12.19
C ARG A 122 -0.67 21.68 -12.35
N GLY A 123 -1.03 22.34 -13.46
CA GLY A 123 -0.40 23.61 -13.83
C GLY A 123 1.11 23.45 -14.02
N HIS A 124 1.90 24.22 -13.26
CA HIS A 124 3.37 24.13 -13.25
C HIS A 124 3.91 23.11 -12.25
N GLU A 125 3.07 22.51 -11.41
CA GLU A 125 3.51 21.50 -10.45
C GLU A 125 3.64 20.14 -11.12
N LYS A 126 4.81 19.51 -10.99
CA LYS A 126 5.06 18.15 -11.42
C LYS A 126 5.66 17.34 -10.28
N PHE A 127 5.17 16.11 -10.12
CA PHE A 127 5.69 15.15 -9.15
C PHE A 127 5.97 13.81 -9.81
N ARG A 128 7.02 13.14 -9.37
CA ARG A 128 7.14 11.69 -9.44
C ARG A 128 6.72 11.13 -8.09
N VAL A 129 5.75 10.23 -8.09
CA VAL A 129 5.27 9.58 -6.88
C VAL A 129 5.49 8.10 -7.01
N CYS A 130 6.11 7.49 -6.00
CA CYS A 130 6.31 6.06 -5.93
C CYS A 130 5.76 5.54 -4.60
N GLU A 131 5.11 4.38 -4.61
CA GLU A 131 4.58 3.73 -3.43
C GLU A 131 4.94 2.25 -3.36
N ARG A 132 5.06 1.76 -2.14
CA ARG A 132 5.34 0.36 -1.82
C ARG A 132 4.66 -0.01 -0.53
N ILE A 133 4.12 -1.23 -0.49
CA ILE A 133 3.64 -1.86 0.73
C ILE A 133 4.52 -3.07 0.99
N HIS A 134 4.93 -3.32 2.24
CA HIS A 134 5.65 -4.54 2.58
C HIS A 134 5.31 -5.04 3.98
N ASP A 135 5.52 -6.32 4.21
CA ASP A 135 5.44 -6.92 5.55
C ASP A 135 6.84 -7.02 6.20
N GLY A 136 6.89 -7.56 7.41
CA GLY A 136 8.15 -7.82 8.13
C GLY A 136 8.93 -9.03 7.64
N THR A 137 8.38 -9.83 6.71
CA THR A 137 8.99 -11.06 6.19
C THR A 137 9.70 -10.86 4.84
N GLY A 138 9.65 -9.65 4.29
CA GLY A 138 10.24 -9.29 3.01
C GLY A 138 9.28 -9.40 1.82
N THR A 139 8.01 -9.77 2.05
CA THR A 139 7.00 -9.71 0.98
C THR A 139 6.66 -8.25 0.71
N SER A 140 6.55 -7.89 -0.58
CA SER A 140 6.30 -6.52 -1.02
C SER A 140 5.30 -6.46 -2.16
N TRP A 141 4.49 -5.41 -2.17
CA TRP A 141 3.50 -5.10 -3.19
C TRP A 141 3.73 -3.69 -3.74
N ALA A 142 3.69 -3.57 -5.06
CA ALA A 142 3.83 -2.30 -5.76
C ALA A 142 2.50 -1.54 -5.89
N ASP A 143 1.37 -2.16 -5.54
CA ASP A 143 0.05 -1.57 -5.61
C ASP A 143 -0.84 -2.02 -4.45
N VAL A 144 -1.76 -1.13 -4.07
CA VAL A 144 -2.69 -1.34 -2.94
C VAL A 144 -3.64 -2.52 -3.16
N SER A 145 -4.08 -2.76 -4.40
CA SER A 145 -5.05 -3.83 -4.70
C SER A 145 -4.44 -5.21 -4.46
N SER A 146 -3.22 -5.44 -4.94
CA SER A 146 -2.49 -6.69 -4.75
C SER A 146 -2.23 -6.97 -3.27
N TRP A 147 -1.85 -5.94 -2.49
CA TRP A 147 -1.72 -6.06 -1.04
C TRP A 147 -3.06 -6.42 -0.39
N TYR A 148 -4.13 -5.69 -0.70
CA TYR A 148 -5.44 -5.89 -0.07
C TYR A 148 -5.97 -7.31 -0.29
N TRP A 149 -5.85 -7.84 -1.51
CA TRP A 149 -6.24 -9.23 -1.80
C TRP A 149 -5.35 -10.25 -1.11
N ALA A 150 -4.04 -10.00 -1.01
CA ALA A 150 -3.14 -10.89 -0.28
C ALA A 150 -3.49 -10.92 1.22
N ALA A 151 -3.78 -9.77 1.82
CA ALA A 151 -4.16 -9.67 3.22
C ALA A 151 -5.54 -10.31 3.49
N LEU A 152 -6.56 -9.95 2.70
CA LEU A 152 -7.92 -10.48 2.83
C LEU A 152 -7.99 -12.02 2.67
N LEU A 153 -7.17 -12.59 1.78
CA LEU A 153 -7.09 -14.04 1.56
C LEU A 153 -6.13 -14.74 2.54
N GLY A 154 -5.59 -14.03 3.53
CA GLY A 154 -4.66 -14.58 4.54
C GLY A 154 -3.30 -15.04 3.99
N LYS A 155 -2.89 -14.52 2.81
CA LYS A 155 -1.58 -14.81 2.17
C LYS A 155 -0.44 -13.99 2.76
N THR A 156 -0.75 -12.90 3.43
CA THR A 156 0.19 -12.12 4.27
C THR A 156 -0.53 -11.77 5.57
N ARG A 157 0.25 -11.45 6.61
CA ARG A 157 -0.25 -11.04 7.91
C ARG A 157 0.49 -9.79 8.35
N GLY A 158 -0.26 -8.87 8.95
CA GLY A 158 0.28 -7.61 9.42
C GLY A 158 1.21 -7.77 10.62
N PRO A 159 1.84 -6.66 11.05
CA PRO A 159 1.64 -5.33 10.49
C PRO A 159 2.36 -5.13 9.15
N TRP A 160 1.83 -4.21 8.35
CA TRP A 160 2.43 -3.78 7.08
C TRP A 160 2.90 -2.35 7.15
N TRP A 161 3.91 -2.04 6.35
CA TRP A 161 4.37 -0.69 6.08
C TRP A 161 3.92 -0.28 4.69
N ALA A 162 3.14 0.79 4.58
CA ALA A 162 2.81 1.43 3.31
C ALA A 162 3.52 2.78 3.24
N ILE A 163 4.40 2.92 2.25
CA ILE A 163 5.28 4.07 2.09
C ILE A 163 4.98 4.71 0.74
N THR A 164 4.70 6.00 0.76
CA THR A 164 4.56 6.83 -0.44
C THR A 164 5.64 7.89 -0.42
N VAL A 165 6.41 8.01 -1.49
CA VAL A 165 7.44 9.04 -1.68
C VAL A 165 7.00 9.94 -2.83
N ALA A 166 6.86 11.24 -2.56
CA ALA A 166 6.53 12.26 -3.54
C ALA A 166 7.74 13.19 -3.72
N GLU A 167 8.25 13.23 -4.94
CA GLU A 167 9.40 14.04 -5.35
C GLU A 167 8.93 15.08 -6.36
N ARG A 168 9.16 16.37 -6.07
CA ARG A 168 8.87 17.45 -7.02
C ARG A 168 9.87 17.41 -8.18
N ARG A 169 9.39 17.63 -9.40
CA ARG A 169 10.17 17.59 -10.64
C ARG A 169 10.20 18.95 -11.33
#